data_AF-D8QWZ2-F1
#
_entry.id   AF-D8QWZ2-F1
#
_cell.length_a   1.000
_cell.length_b   1.000
_cell.length_c   1.000
_cell.angle_alpha   90.00
_cell.angle_beta   90.00
_cell.angle_gamma   90.00
#
_symmetry.space_group_name_H-M   'P 1'
#
loop_
_entity.id
_entity.type
_entity.pdbx_description
1 polymer ?
#
loop_
_entity_poly.entity_id
_entity_poly.type
_entity_poly.pdbx_seq_one_letter_code
_entity_poly.pdbx_strand_id
1 'polypeptide(L)'
;APDEGFVSNAALRLVLWSMTGFYAVWLFILPYAPGDPAWAIDQETLSMLFQLSLNFFFVLPIANAAFLIPYMAIRLNEQVPTKSKSPSKFCQAALSAAKPIALVGGTVGALSIAWGLGGRPDAGFGNIVDRWDYFLHYIGTDRVAYAFLWDVFLYSIFQAWLVQSNLKKVEGLRMRKMVSLLSYVPYVGSVAYLWGL
;
A
#
# COMPACT_ATOMS: atom_id res chain seq x y z
N ALA A 1 29.67 -26.55 13.28
CA ALA A 1 28.82 -26.65 12.08
C ALA A 1 28.32 -25.25 11.74
N PRO A 2 28.96 -24.54 10.79
CA PRO A 2 28.57 -23.20 10.40
C PRO A 2 28.15 -23.12 8.92
N ASP A 3 26.90 -23.47 8.58
CA ASP A 3 26.49 -23.47 7.16
C ASP A 3 24.96 -23.30 6.96
N GLU A 4 24.13 -23.82 7.86
CA GLU A 4 22.69 -23.98 7.56
C GLU A 4 21.87 -22.68 7.52
N GLY A 5 22.38 -21.59 8.13
CA GLY A 5 21.69 -20.30 8.13
C GLY A 5 21.96 -19.40 6.90
N PHE A 6 23.05 -19.61 6.18
CA PHE A 6 23.45 -18.75 5.06
C PHE A 6 22.83 -19.22 3.74
N VAL A 7 22.79 -20.53 3.51
CA VAL A 7 22.21 -21.15 2.31
C VAL A 7 20.70 -20.94 2.24
N SER A 8 20.00 -20.98 3.38
CA SER A 8 18.54 -20.76 3.44
C SER A 8 18.17 -19.35 2.93
N ASN A 9 18.92 -18.33 3.33
CA ASN A 9 18.69 -16.96 2.87
C ASN A 9 19.07 -16.78 1.40
N ALA A 10 20.15 -17.41 0.92
CA ALA A 10 20.58 -17.30 -0.48
C ALA A 10 19.61 -18.03 -1.43
N ALA A 11 19.18 -19.24 -1.08
CA ALA A 11 18.22 -20.02 -1.85
C ALA A 11 16.83 -19.36 -1.85
N LEU A 12 16.35 -18.89 -0.70
CA LEU A 12 15.10 -18.14 -0.60
C LEU A 12 15.16 -16.86 -1.44
N ARG A 13 16.26 -16.09 -1.36
CA ARG A 13 16.45 -14.89 -2.19
C ARG A 13 16.43 -15.25 -3.66
N LEU A 14 17.15 -16.29 -4.07
CA LEU A 14 17.20 -16.73 -5.46
C LEU A 14 15.80 -17.11 -5.95
N VAL A 15 15.03 -17.89 -5.18
CA VAL A 15 13.64 -18.24 -5.52
C VAL A 15 12.77 -16.98 -5.63
N LEU A 16 12.86 -16.05 -4.68
CA LEU A 16 12.07 -14.81 -4.71
C LEU A 16 12.44 -13.90 -5.89
N TRP A 17 13.73 -13.79 -6.22
CA TRP A 17 14.19 -13.04 -7.40
C TRP A 17 13.80 -13.73 -8.70
N SER A 18 13.85 -15.06 -8.76
CA SER A 18 13.39 -15.83 -9.91
C SER A 18 11.88 -15.73 -10.10
N MET A 19 11.08 -15.79 -9.04
CA MET A 19 9.63 -15.57 -9.08
C MET A 19 9.30 -14.16 -9.54
N THR A 20 10.00 -13.15 -9.02
CA THR A 20 9.85 -11.75 -9.44
C THR A 20 10.24 -11.57 -10.90
N GLY A 21 11.36 -12.13 -11.33
CA GLY A 21 11.82 -12.06 -12.72
C GLY A 21 10.86 -12.76 -13.67
N PHE A 22 10.37 -13.95 -13.31
CA PHE A 22 9.37 -14.67 -14.08
C PHE A 22 8.06 -13.88 -14.18
N TYR A 23 7.57 -13.35 -13.06
CA TYR A 23 6.38 -12.51 -13.02
C TYR A 23 6.56 -11.25 -13.88
N ALA A 24 7.70 -10.58 -13.80
CA ALA A 24 7.99 -9.39 -14.60
C ALA A 24 8.07 -9.71 -16.10
N VAL A 25 8.70 -10.82 -16.50
CA VAL A 25 8.76 -11.24 -17.91
C VAL A 25 7.38 -11.63 -18.42
N TRP A 26 6.61 -12.37 -17.63
CA TRP A 26 5.22 -12.72 -17.94
C TRP A 26 4.33 -11.49 -18.06
N LEU A 27 4.48 -10.54 -17.14
CA LEU A 27 3.64 -9.36 -17.06
C LEU A 27 4.07 -8.25 -18.02
N PHE A 28 5.32 -8.12 -18.46
CA PHE A 28 5.73 -7.03 -19.37
C PHE A 28 6.03 -7.50 -20.80
N ILE A 29 6.56 -8.71 -21.00
CA ILE A 29 7.05 -9.13 -22.32
C ILE A 29 6.07 -10.07 -23.01
N LEU A 30 5.41 -10.95 -22.26
CA LEU A 30 4.53 -11.97 -22.83
C LEU A 30 3.11 -11.42 -23.15
N PRO A 31 2.48 -11.89 -24.24
CA PRO A 31 1.13 -11.47 -24.64
C PRO A 31 0.01 -12.20 -23.88
N TYR A 32 0.34 -12.96 -22.83
CA TYR A 32 -0.62 -13.76 -22.06
C TYR A 32 -1.30 -12.99 -20.93
N ALA A 33 -0.70 -11.90 -20.45
CA ALA A 33 -1.32 -11.01 -19.49
C ALA A 33 -2.31 -10.07 -20.20
N PRO A 34 -3.43 -9.69 -19.55
CA PRO A 34 -4.38 -8.74 -20.10
C PRO A 34 -3.71 -7.41 -20.46
N GLY A 35 -4.08 -6.86 -21.61
CA GLY A 35 -3.53 -5.63 -22.17
C GLY A 35 -2.25 -5.79 -22.99
N ASP A 36 -1.88 -4.72 -23.70
CA ASP A 36 -0.76 -4.75 -24.64
C ASP A 36 0.59 -4.97 -23.93
N PRO A 37 1.47 -5.80 -24.51
CA PRO A 37 2.80 -6.01 -23.96
C PRO A 37 3.63 -4.73 -24.02
N ALA A 38 4.68 -4.62 -23.20
CA ALA A 38 5.47 -3.41 -23.04
C ALA A 38 6.11 -2.89 -24.34
N TRP A 39 6.33 -3.77 -25.32
CA TRP A 39 6.88 -3.41 -26.63
C TRP A 39 5.82 -2.94 -27.63
N ALA A 40 4.52 -3.13 -27.35
CA ALA A 40 3.39 -2.69 -28.16
C ALA A 40 2.56 -1.59 -27.47
N ILE A 41 3.04 -1.04 -26.34
CA ILE A 41 2.33 -0.04 -25.55
C ILE A 41 2.20 1.28 -26.32
N ASP A 42 1.02 1.90 -26.20
CA ASP A 42 0.73 3.21 -26.78
C ASP A 42 1.36 4.38 -25.98
N GLN A 43 1.58 5.52 -26.65
CA GLN A 43 2.20 6.72 -26.06
C GLN A 43 1.37 7.32 -24.90
N GLU A 44 0.05 7.17 -24.96
CA GLU A 44 -0.85 7.59 -23.89
C GLU A 44 -0.62 6.78 -22.61
N THR A 45 -0.45 5.46 -22.73
CA THR A 45 -0.14 4.57 -21.60
C THR A 45 1.22 4.85 -20.99
N LEU A 46 2.23 5.19 -21.79
CA LEU A 46 3.53 5.65 -21.27
C LEU A 46 3.37 6.94 -20.44
N SER A 47 2.58 7.88 -20.92
CA SER A 47 2.32 9.13 -20.22
C SER A 47 1.60 8.88 -18.89
N MET A 48 0.61 7.97 -18.87
CA MET A 48 -0.05 7.54 -17.64
C MET A 48 0.92 6.86 -16.68
N LEU A 49 1.80 5.97 -17.17
CA LEU A 49 2.83 5.32 -16.37
C LEU A 49 3.81 6.32 -15.76
N PHE A 50 4.25 7.34 -16.52
CA PHE A 50 5.10 8.40 -15.99
C PHE A 50 4.38 9.22 -14.92
N GLN A 51 3.11 9.58 -15.13
CA GLN A 51 2.34 10.31 -14.11
C GLN A 51 2.11 9.46 -12.86
N LEU A 52 1.77 8.18 -13.02
CA LEU A 52 1.57 7.25 -11.91
C LEU A 52 2.87 6.97 -11.16
N SER A 53 3.98 6.83 -11.87
CA SER A 53 5.32 6.65 -11.27
C SER A 53 5.83 7.92 -10.58
N LEU A 54 5.51 9.11 -11.08
CA LEU A 54 5.77 10.37 -10.36
C LEU A 54 4.90 10.47 -9.11
N ASN A 55 3.61 10.14 -9.22
CA ASN A 55 2.71 10.08 -8.07
C ASN A 55 3.26 9.08 -7.03
N PHE A 56 3.66 7.89 -7.46
CA PHE A 56 4.36 6.91 -6.63
C PHE A 56 5.66 7.50 -6.03
N PHE A 57 6.51 8.13 -6.84
CA PHE A 57 7.78 8.70 -6.39
C PHE A 57 7.61 9.80 -5.35
N PHE A 58 6.51 10.55 -5.35
CA PHE A 58 6.23 11.58 -4.34
C PHE A 58 5.39 11.07 -3.17
N VAL A 59 4.42 10.19 -3.43
CA VAL A 59 3.51 9.64 -2.40
C VAL A 59 4.16 8.53 -1.59
N LEU A 60 4.99 7.65 -2.19
CA LEU A 60 5.65 6.58 -1.42
C LEU A 60 6.61 7.12 -0.36
N PRO A 61 7.45 8.14 -0.61
CA PRO A 61 8.28 8.73 0.43
C PRO A 61 7.44 9.32 1.56
N ILE A 62 6.31 9.94 1.24
CA ILE A 62 5.38 10.47 2.25
C ILE A 62 4.74 9.32 3.03
N ALA A 63 4.24 8.27 2.37
CA ALA A 63 3.65 7.09 3.00
C ALA A 63 4.67 6.31 3.85
N ASN A 64 5.91 6.18 3.36
CA ASN A 64 7.02 5.61 4.11
C ASN A 64 7.35 6.46 5.33
N ALA A 65 7.42 7.80 5.19
CA ALA A 65 7.67 8.70 6.31
C ALA A 65 6.51 8.73 7.31
N ALA A 66 5.28 8.59 6.82
CA ALA A 66 4.06 8.68 7.60
C ALA A 66 3.72 7.41 8.37
N PHE A 67 4.07 6.25 7.81
CA PHE A 67 3.65 4.96 8.34
C PHE A 67 4.84 4.07 8.66
N LEU A 68 5.71 3.81 7.68
CA LEU A 68 6.79 2.83 7.81
C LEU A 68 7.86 3.29 8.81
N ILE A 69 8.23 4.57 8.77
CA ILE A 69 9.19 5.19 9.66
C ILE A 69 8.69 5.20 11.12
N PRO A 70 7.51 5.76 11.45
CA PRO A 70 7.01 5.69 12.81
C PRO A 70 6.79 4.24 13.26
N TYR A 71 6.33 3.34 12.38
CA TYR A 71 6.24 1.92 12.67
C TYR A 71 7.59 1.29 13.08
N MET A 72 8.63 1.46 12.26
CA MET A 72 9.98 0.96 12.55
C MET A 72 10.52 1.58 13.83
N ALA A 73 10.27 2.87 14.04
CA ALA A 73 10.76 3.59 15.20
C ALA A 73 10.11 3.09 16.51
N ILE A 74 8.81 2.73 16.49
CA ILE A 74 8.18 2.10 17.66
C ILE A 74 8.75 0.69 17.91
N ARG A 75 8.92 -0.13 16.85
CA ARG A 75 9.49 -1.49 17.01
C ARG A 75 10.92 -1.46 17.54
N LEU A 76 11.76 -0.53 17.07
CA LEU A 76 13.12 -0.36 17.57
C LEU A 76 13.15 0.07 19.05
N ASN A 77 12.19 0.89 19.48
CA ASN A 77 12.09 1.33 20.87
C ASN A 77 11.72 0.17 21.82
N GLU A 78 10.94 -0.82 21.35
CA GLU A 78 10.56 -2.00 22.14
C GLU A 78 11.69 -3.03 22.33
N GLN A 79 12.69 -3.03 21.44
CA GLN A 79 13.77 -4.04 21.45
C GLN A 79 14.95 -3.68 22.36
N VAL A 80 14.94 -2.54 23.04
CA VAL A 80 16.03 -2.12 23.94
C VAL A 80 15.61 -2.32 25.40
N PRO A 81 15.99 -3.44 26.05
CA PRO A 81 15.81 -3.59 27.47
C PRO A 81 16.81 -2.65 28.17
N THR A 82 16.28 -1.61 28.82
CA THR A 82 17.00 -0.80 29.81
C THR A 82 18.31 -0.14 29.34
N LYS A 83 18.20 0.95 28.58
CA LYS A 83 18.87 2.22 28.92
C LYS A 83 18.14 3.33 28.17
N SER A 84 17.56 4.27 28.90
CA SER A 84 16.88 5.45 28.36
C SER A 84 17.77 6.14 27.32
N LYS A 85 17.54 5.83 26.04
CA LYS A 85 17.88 6.69 24.92
C LYS A 85 16.56 7.30 24.53
N SER A 86 16.36 8.55 24.95
CA SER A 86 15.26 9.39 24.48
C SER A 86 15.06 9.15 22.98
N PRO A 87 13.84 8.80 22.52
CA PRO A 87 13.61 8.48 21.12
C PRO A 87 14.15 9.62 20.27
N SER A 88 14.86 9.30 19.19
CA SER A 88 15.47 10.33 18.33
C SER A 88 14.42 11.38 17.98
N LYS A 89 14.82 12.65 17.87
CA LYS A 89 13.89 13.77 17.57
C LYS A 89 12.99 13.45 16.35
N PHE A 90 13.52 12.69 15.40
CA PHE A 90 12.81 12.18 14.23
C PHE A 90 11.71 11.16 14.56
N CYS A 91 11.96 10.20 15.44
CA CYS A 91 10.94 9.24 15.90
C CYS A 91 9.79 9.93 16.66
N GLN A 92 10.13 10.88 17.53
CA GLN A 92 9.13 11.67 18.25
C GLN A 92 8.30 12.53 17.29
N ALA A 93 8.95 13.18 16.33
CA ALA A 93 8.26 13.94 15.29
C ALA A 93 7.33 13.04 14.45
N ALA A 94 7.80 11.87 14.02
CA ALA A 94 7.00 10.91 13.24
C ALA A 94 5.77 10.41 14.01
N LEU A 95 5.91 10.13 15.31
CA LEU A 95 4.80 9.76 16.19
C LEU A 95 3.80 10.91 16.39
N SER A 96 4.30 12.13 16.60
CA SER A 96 3.43 13.32 16.74
C SER A 96 2.67 13.64 15.45
N ALA A 97 3.21 13.24 14.30
CA ALA A 97 2.59 13.43 13.00
C ALA A 97 1.53 12.34 12.66
N ALA A 98 1.44 11.24 13.42
CA ALA A 98 0.55 10.13 13.10
C ALA A 98 -0.93 10.54 12.97
N LYS A 99 -1.45 11.31 13.93
CA LYS A 99 -2.84 11.81 13.94
C LYS A 99 -3.14 12.81 12.81
N PRO A 100 -2.33 13.87 12.57
CA PRO A 100 -2.60 14.77 11.44
C PRO A 100 -2.47 14.06 10.09
N ILE A 101 -1.55 13.10 9.95
CA ILE A 101 -1.43 12.27 8.74
C ILE A 101 -2.69 11.41 8.54
N ALA A 102 -3.19 10.76 9.61
CA ALA A 102 -4.41 9.98 9.55
C ALA A 102 -5.61 10.85 9.13
N LEU A 103 -5.70 12.08 9.65
CA LEU A 103 -6.76 13.02 9.33
C LEU A 103 -6.70 13.46 7.87
N VAL A 104 -5.53 13.93 7.41
CA VAL A 104 -5.34 14.40 6.02
C VAL A 104 -5.55 13.24 5.06
N GLY A 105 -4.92 12.09 5.32
CA GLY A 105 -5.11 10.86 4.55
C GLY A 105 -6.58 10.50 4.48
N GLY A 106 -7.22 10.24 5.61
CA GLY A 106 -8.64 9.85 5.67
C GLY A 106 -9.58 10.83 4.96
N THR A 107 -9.33 12.14 5.06
CA THR A 107 -10.12 13.16 4.38
C THR A 107 -9.94 13.11 2.87
N VAL A 108 -8.71 13.06 2.39
CA VAL A 108 -8.41 12.96 0.95
C VAL A 108 -9.00 11.68 0.36
N GLY A 109 -8.86 10.55 1.06
CA GLY A 109 -9.45 9.28 0.63
C GLY A 109 -10.98 9.32 0.58
N ALA A 110 -11.62 9.89 1.60
CA ALA A 110 -13.08 10.04 1.62
C ALA A 110 -13.58 10.94 0.48
N LEU A 111 -12.88 12.06 0.21
CA LEU A 111 -13.20 12.95 -0.91
C LEU A 111 -13.01 12.25 -2.26
N SER A 112 -11.95 11.47 -2.44
CA SER A 112 -11.72 10.69 -3.67
C SER A 112 -12.81 9.64 -3.89
N ILE A 113 -13.25 8.93 -2.84
CA ILE A 113 -14.36 7.96 -2.93
C ILE A 113 -15.67 8.69 -3.25
N ALA A 114 -15.99 9.78 -2.55
CA ALA A 114 -17.19 10.56 -2.81
C ALA A 114 -17.22 11.11 -4.23
N TRP A 115 -16.09 11.60 -4.74
CA TRP A 115 -15.94 12.04 -6.12
C TRP A 115 -16.02 10.88 -7.12
N GLY A 116 -15.46 9.71 -6.81
CA GLY A 116 -15.57 8.53 -7.68
C GLY A 116 -17.01 8.03 -7.84
N LEU A 117 -17.81 8.10 -6.77
CA LEU A 117 -19.22 7.65 -6.76
C LEU A 117 -20.17 8.69 -7.35
N GLY A 118 -19.98 9.98 -7.03
CA GLY A 118 -20.93 11.05 -7.36
C GLY A 118 -20.39 12.17 -8.24
N GLY A 119 -19.12 12.13 -8.63
CA GLY A 119 -18.50 13.15 -9.47
C GLY A 119 -19.08 13.14 -10.88
N ARG A 120 -19.45 14.33 -11.36
CA ARG A 120 -19.95 14.60 -12.72
C ARG A 120 -21.14 13.72 -13.15
N PRO A 121 -22.29 13.80 -12.46
CA PRO A 121 -23.51 13.10 -12.91
C PRO A 121 -24.05 13.66 -14.23
N ASP A 122 -23.79 14.94 -14.51
CA ASP A 122 -24.38 15.67 -15.64
C ASP A 122 -23.56 15.56 -16.94
N ALA A 123 -22.38 14.93 -16.90
CA ALA A 123 -21.45 14.89 -18.04
C ALA A 123 -21.50 13.56 -18.83
N GLY A 124 -22.56 12.77 -18.68
CA GLY A 124 -22.79 11.57 -19.49
C GLY A 124 -21.93 10.35 -19.16
N PHE A 125 -21.21 10.35 -18.03
CA PHE A 125 -20.31 9.24 -17.61
C PHE A 125 -21.03 8.02 -16.99
N GLY A 126 -22.32 7.85 -17.25
CA GLY A 126 -23.11 6.71 -16.76
C GLY A 126 -23.40 6.70 -15.26
N ASN A 127 -24.30 5.79 -14.86
CA ASN A 127 -24.65 5.50 -13.47
C ASN A 127 -23.56 4.66 -12.79
N ILE A 128 -23.68 4.41 -11.48
CA ILE A 128 -22.76 3.57 -10.70
C ILE A 128 -22.56 2.17 -11.31
N VAL A 129 -23.58 1.63 -11.97
CA VAL A 129 -23.52 0.33 -12.66
C VAL A 129 -22.59 0.41 -13.87
N ASP A 130 -22.76 1.42 -14.72
CA ASP A 130 -21.89 1.62 -15.90
C ASP A 130 -20.43 1.86 -15.48
N ARG A 131 -20.22 2.58 -14.37
CA ARG A 131 -18.88 2.81 -13.80
C ARG A 131 -18.25 1.52 -13.27
N TRP A 132 -19.05 0.65 -12.66
CA TRP A 132 -18.59 -0.65 -12.18
C TRP A 132 -18.24 -1.59 -13.34
N ASP A 133 -19.07 -1.63 -14.37
CA ASP A 133 -18.82 -2.42 -15.57
C ASP A 133 -17.58 -1.91 -16.32
N TYR A 134 -17.42 -0.60 -16.45
CA TYR A 134 -16.21 0.01 -16.99
C TYR A 134 -14.97 -0.36 -16.16
N PHE A 135 -15.07 -0.33 -14.83
CA PHE A 135 -13.94 -0.69 -13.96
C PHE A 135 -13.51 -2.15 -14.12
N LEU A 136 -14.48 -3.09 -14.18
CA LEU A 136 -14.19 -4.50 -14.43
C LEU A 136 -13.58 -4.71 -15.82
N HIS A 137 -14.12 -4.02 -16.83
CA HIS A 137 -13.56 -4.05 -18.18
C HIS A 137 -12.14 -3.47 -18.22
N TYR A 138 -11.90 -2.34 -17.54
CA TYR A 138 -10.62 -1.67 -17.47
C TYR A 138 -9.54 -2.55 -16.83
N ILE A 139 -9.83 -3.22 -15.71
CA ILE A 139 -8.90 -4.19 -15.09
C ILE A 139 -8.63 -5.39 -15.99
N GLY A 140 -9.63 -5.83 -16.75
CA GLY A 140 -9.50 -6.98 -17.67
C GLY A 140 -8.78 -6.66 -18.98
N THR A 141 -8.71 -5.38 -19.36
CA THR A 141 -8.15 -4.94 -20.64
C THR A 141 -6.81 -4.23 -20.47
N ASP A 142 -6.57 -3.55 -19.35
CA ASP A 142 -5.35 -2.78 -19.11
C ASP A 142 -4.39 -3.50 -18.16
N ARG A 143 -3.14 -3.63 -18.61
CA ARG A 143 -2.05 -4.35 -17.91
C ARG A 143 -1.60 -3.63 -16.65
N VAL A 144 -1.62 -2.30 -16.64
CA VAL A 144 -1.23 -1.46 -15.51
C VAL A 144 -2.31 -1.53 -14.42
N ALA A 145 -3.58 -1.44 -14.82
CA ALA A 145 -4.72 -1.60 -13.93
C ALA A 145 -4.74 -3.00 -13.27
N TYR A 146 -4.45 -4.03 -14.06
CA TYR A 146 -4.33 -5.41 -13.57
C TYR A 146 -3.18 -5.58 -12.56
N ALA A 147 -1.99 -5.03 -12.85
CA ALA A 147 -0.86 -5.07 -11.93
C ALA A 147 -1.16 -4.34 -10.61
N PHE A 148 -1.83 -3.19 -10.70
CA PHE A 148 -2.23 -2.42 -9.54
C PHE A 148 -3.21 -3.18 -8.62
N LEU A 149 -4.08 -4.03 -9.18
CA LEU A 149 -4.96 -4.90 -8.38
C LEU A 149 -4.16 -5.86 -7.49
N TRP A 150 -3.09 -6.45 -8.03
CA TRP A 150 -2.20 -7.32 -7.28
C TRP A 150 -1.42 -6.55 -6.21
N ASP A 151 -1.00 -5.32 -6.50
CA ASP A 151 -0.37 -4.44 -5.50
C ASP A 151 -1.33 -4.16 -4.34
N VAL A 152 -2.61 -3.84 -4.62
CA VAL A 152 -3.64 -3.63 -3.58
C VAL A 152 -3.89 -4.91 -2.78
N PHE A 153 -3.92 -6.07 -3.44
CA PHE A 153 -4.09 -7.37 -2.77
C PHE A 153 -2.93 -7.67 -1.81
N LEU A 154 -1.69 -7.57 -2.29
CA LEU A 154 -0.50 -7.78 -1.47
C LEU A 154 -0.43 -6.76 -0.33
N TYR A 155 -0.72 -5.50 -0.61
CA TYR A 155 -0.80 -4.45 0.40
C TYR A 155 -1.84 -4.77 1.48
N SER A 156 -2.99 -5.33 1.12
CA SER A 156 -4.03 -5.74 2.09
C SER A 156 -3.52 -6.81 3.06
N ILE A 157 -2.77 -7.79 2.55
CA ILE A 157 -2.14 -8.84 3.38
C ILE A 157 -1.08 -8.23 4.32
N PHE A 158 -0.17 -7.42 3.77
CA PHE A 158 0.89 -6.79 4.55
C PHE A 158 0.36 -5.82 5.60
N GLN A 159 -0.62 -5.00 5.23
CA GLN A 159 -1.27 -4.06 6.14
C GLN A 159 -1.96 -4.79 7.29
N ALA A 160 -2.73 -5.85 7.00
CA ALA A 160 -3.38 -6.64 8.02
C ALA A 160 -2.36 -7.25 8.99
N TRP A 161 -1.31 -7.89 8.47
CA TRP A 161 -0.24 -8.45 9.29
C TRP A 161 0.45 -7.39 10.19
N LEU A 162 0.75 -6.22 9.62
CA LEU A 162 1.46 -5.15 10.33
C LEU A 162 0.57 -4.51 11.41
N VAL A 163 -0.68 -4.19 11.10
CA VAL A 163 -1.61 -3.59 12.07
C VAL A 163 -1.95 -4.58 13.18
N GLN A 164 -2.26 -5.84 12.85
CA GLN A 164 -2.60 -6.88 13.84
C GLN A 164 -1.45 -7.13 14.83
N SER A 165 -0.20 -7.15 14.34
CA SER A 165 0.97 -7.34 15.21
C SER A 165 1.23 -6.17 16.18
N ASN A 166 0.58 -5.02 15.99
CA ASN A 166 0.77 -3.81 16.79
C ASN A 166 -0.50 -3.32 17.52
N LEU A 167 -1.58 -4.10 17.52
CA LEU A 167 -2.85 -3.74 18.14
C LEU A 167 -2.75 -3.34 19.63
N LYS A 168 -1.72 -3.81 20.34
CA LYS A 168 -1.48 -3.47 21.75
C LYS A 168 -1.22 -1.97 21.97
N LYS A 169 -0.70 -1.27 20.95
CA LYS A 169 -0.36 0.15 20.98
C LYS A 169 -1.57 1.07 20.81
N VAL A 170 -2.68 0.53 20.31
CA VAL A 170 -3.92 1.28 20.13
C VAL A 170 -4.56 1.54 21.49
N GLU A 171 -4.81 2.82 21.78
CA GLU A 171 -5.47 3.26 23.01
C GLU A 171 -6.97 2.93 22.97
N GLY A 172 -7.45 2.23 23.99
CA GLY A 172 -8.87 1.90 24.16
C GLY A 172 -9.32 0.60 23.50
N LEU A 173 -10.11 -0.16 24.27
CA LEU A 173 -10.61 -1.48 23.86
C LEU A 173 -11.50 -1.43 22.59
N ARG A 174 -12.30 -0.36 22.46
CA ARG A 174 -13.21 -0.13 21.32
C ARG A 174 -12.43 0.16 20.04
N MET A 175 -11.45 1.06 20.11
CA MET A 175 -10.61 1.41 18.95
C MET A 175 -9.79 0.21 18.51
N ARG A 176 -9.23 -0.56 19.44
CA ARG A 176 -8.51 -1.80 19.11
C ARG A 176 -9.36 -2.79 18.32
N LYS A 177 -10.62 -3.04 18.72
CA LYS A 177 -11.53 -3.92 17.97
C LYS A 177 -11.82 -3.37 16.57
N MET A 178 -12.05 -2.06 16.46
CA MET A 178 -12.34 -1.40 15.19
C MET A 178 -11.13 -1.45 14.24
N VAL A 179 -9.93 -1.16 14.73
CA VAL A 179 -8.67 -1.24 13.98
C VAL A 179 -8.38 -2.67 13.54
N SER A 180 -8.67 -3.67 14.37
CA SER A 180 -8.53 -5.08 14.00
C SER A 180 -9.44 -5.45 12.82
N LEU A 181 -10.71 -5.01 12.83
CA LEU A 181 -11.63 -5.24 11.71
C LEU A 181 -11.20 -4.49 10.44
N LEU A 182 -10.82 -3.21 10.58
CA LEU A 182 -10.43 -2.36 9.45
C LEU A 182 -9.07 -2.72 8.87
N SER A 183 -8.22 -3.46 9.59
CA SER A 183 -6.87 -3.85 9.14
C SER A 183 -6.86 -4.62 7.81
N TYR A 184 -7.95 -5.32 7.48
CA TYR A 184 -8.10 -6.09 6.23
C TYR A 184 -8.53 -5.23 5.04
N VAL A 185 -9.04 -4.02 5.29
CA VAL A 185 -9.44 -3.10 4.23
C VAL A 185 -8.23 -2.24 3.88
N PRO A 186 -7.68 -2.35 2.65
CA PRO A 186 -6.52 -1.57 2.26
C PRO A 186 -6.81 -0.10 2.46
N TYR A 187 -5.78 0.64 2.90
CA TYR A 187 -5.79 2.07 3.19
C TYR A 187 -6.58 2.46 4.46
N VAL A 188 -7.80 1.96 4.64
CA VAL A 188 -8.66 2.28 5.79
C VAL A 188 -8.06 1.75 7.10
N GLY A 189 -7.49 0.55 7.09
CA GLY A 189 -6.82 -0.03 8.26
C GLY A 189 -5.62 0.80 8.74
N SER A 190 -4.86 1.38 7.81
CA SER A 190 -3.72 2.25 8.12
C SER A 190 -4.16 3.58 8.74
N VAL A 191 -5.20 4.22 8.19
CA VAL A 191 -5.78 5.45 8.74
C VAL A 191 -6.31 5.21 10.16
N ALA A 192 -7.06 4.12 10.37
CA ALA A 192 -7.61 3.77 11.67
C ALA A 192 -6.51 3.46 12.70
N TYR A 193 -5.45 2.76 12.29
CA TYR A 193 -4.30 2.46 13.16
C TYR A 193 -3.55 3.73 13.57
N LEU A 194 -3.25 4.64 12.62
CA LEU A 194 -2.58 5.91 12.90
C LEU A 194 -3.41 6.85 13.77
N TRP A 195 -4.75 6.79 13.66
CA TRP A 195 -5.65 7.54 14.53
C TRP A 195 -5.70 6.98 15.95
N GLY A 196 -5.55 5.66 16.09
CA GLY A 196 -5.60 4.95 17.37
C GLY A 196 -4.27 4.90 18.15
N LEU A 197 -3.17 5.31 17.51
CA LEU A 197 -1.85 5.56 18.12
C LEU A 197 -1.89 6.81 19.04
#